data_AF-A0A1S3KY15-F1
#
_entry.id   AF-A0A1S3KY15-F1
#
_cell.length_a   1.000
_cell.length_b   1.000
_cell.length_c   1.000
_cell.angle_alpha   90.00
_cell.angle_beta   90.00
_cell.angle_gamma   90.00
#
_symmetry.space_group_name_H-M   'P 1'
#
loop_
_entity.id
_entity.type
_entity.pdbx_description
1 polymer ?
#
loop_
_entity_poly.entity_id
_entity_poly.type
_entity_poly.pdbx_seq_one_letter_code
_entity_poly.pdbx_strand_id
1 'polypeptide(L)'
;MLLLPPITTENSEGVSLPLGNSKDFIISFDLKFTSNGSVSVVLETTEKGAPFIIHYVTSTQLIAFSGRDITYGIGPRAAWSTVTRDLLTDLRKGVGLSNTKAVKATKVMPRRVVRLIVRGRGAIDNVTIATTAHTAAFFAASDWLLRNQDERGGWPIMVTRKLGEGFRPLEPGWYSAMAQGQAMSTLVRAYLLTKDQTYLNAALRATGPYKLPSEQHGVKAVFMNKYDWYEEYPTTPGSFVLNGFIYSLLGLHDLAETAGEKLGRESGLLFSRGMESLKAMLPLYDTGSGSIYDLRHYMLGTAPNLARWDYHTTHINQLQLLASIDNAPIFRDVVKRWKSYLKGGRAKHN
;
A
#
# COMPACT_ATOMS: atom_id res chain seq x y z
N MET A 1 -2.62 29.64 17.74
CA MET A 1 -4.02 29.75 18.22
C MET A 1 -4.75 30.99 17.68
N LEU A 2 -5.38 30.87 16.51
CA LEU A 2 -6.40 31.83 16.05
C LEU A 2 -7.75 31.42 16.65
N LEU A 3 -8.35 32.27 17.48
CA LEU A 3 -9.70 32.09 18.00
C LEU A 3 -10.70 32.39 16.88
N LEU A 4 -11.53 31.41 16.51
CA LEU A 4 -12.63 31.64 15.57
C LEU A 4 -13.65 32.60 16.19
N PRO A 5 -14.13 33.62 15.46
CA PRO A 5 -15.14 34.56 15.96
C PRO A 5 -16.47 33.85 16.29
N PRO A 6 -17.35 34.46 17.11
CA PRO A 6 -18.46 33.75 17.75
C PRO A 6 -19.58 33.22 16.84
N ILE A 7 -19.62 33.55 15.55
CA ILE A 7 -20.72 33.14 14.67
C ILE A 7 -20.22 32.89 13.24
N THR A 8 -20.05 31.62 12.86
CA THR A 8 -20.17 31.18 11.46
C THR A 8 -21.19 30.05 11.41
N THR A 9 -22.41 30.36 10.97
CA THR A 9 -23.39 29.36 10.56
C THR A 9 -22.93 28.71 9.26
N GLU A 10 -23.38 27.49 8.94
CA GLU A 10 -23.04 26.82 7.67
C GLU A 10 -23.39 27.66 6.43
N ASN A 11 -24.38 28.56 6.54
CA ASN A 11 -24.82 29.49 5.50
C ASN A 11 -24.00 30.79 5.39
N SER A 12 -22.89 30.92 6.13
CA SER A 12 -21.98 32.07 6.03
C SER A 12 -20.82 31.80 5.07
N GLU A 13 -20.20 32.86 4.53
CA GLU A 13 -19.04 32.75 3.64
C GLU A 13 -17.86 31.99 4.28
N GLY A 14 -17.81 31.93 5.62
CA GLY A 14 -16.75 31.29 6.40
C GLY A 14 -15.60 32.25 6.73
N VAL A 15 -14.77 31.88 7.70
CA VAL A 15 -13.53 32.63 8.02
C VAL A 15 -12.44 32.21 7.03
N SER A 16 -11.74 33.16 6.42
CA SER A 16 -10.72 32.86 5.40
C SER A 16 -9.32 33.33 5.77
N LEU A 17 -8.31 32.54 5.39
CA LEU A 17 -6.89 32.81 5.54
C LEU A 17 -6.22 32.83 4.15
N PRO A 18 -5.69 33.98 3.68
CA PRO A 18 -4.90 34.04 2.46
C PRO A 18 -3.61 33.20 2.59
N LEU A 19 -3.28 32.44 1.54
CA LEU A 19 -2.08 31.58 1.52
C LEU A 19 -1.12 31.98 0.39
N GLY A 20 -1.62 32.08 -0.85
CA GLY A 20 -0.86 32.57 -2.00
C GLY A 20 0.32 31.70 -2.47
N ASN A 21 0.43 30.44 -2.06
CA ASN A 21 1.56 29.56 -2.42
C ASN A 21 1.40 29.00 -3.84
N SER A 22 2.43 29.14 -4.68
CA SER A 22 2.45 28.67 -6.08
C SER A 22 3.46 27.56 -6.38
N LYS A 23 4.17 27.06 -5.37
CA LYS A 23 5.26 26.08 -5.52
C LYS A 23 4.94 24.74 -4.88
N ASP A 24 4.32 24.78 -3.71
CA ASP A 24 4.13 23.63 -2.83
C ASP A 24 2.63 23.32 -2.67
N PHE A 25 2.30 22.03 -2.59
CA PHE A 25 0.91 21.56 -2.67
C PHE A 25 0.54 20.50 -1.63
N ILE A 26 1.38 20.26 -0.62
CA ILE A 26 0.98 19.47 0.55
C ILE A 26 0.53 20.44 1.64
N ILE A 27 -0.77 20.51 1.91
CA ILE A 27 -1.32 21.34 2.99
C ILE A 27 -1.45 20.52 4.27
N SER A 28 -1.10 21.13 5.41
CA SER A 28 -1.30 20.53 6.72
C SER A 28 -1.84 21.55 7.72
N PHE A 29 -2.62 21.08 8.68
CA PHE A 29 -3.17 21.89 9.77
C PHE A 29 -3.63 20.99 10.91
N ASP A 30 -3.44 21.47 12.15
CA ASP A 30 -4.03 20.85 13.34
C ASP A 30 -5.47 21.31 13.47
N LEU A 31 -6.38 20.37 13.71
CA LEU A 31 -7.81 20.63 13.68
C LEU A 31 -8.54 19.96 14.83
N LYS A 32 -9.48 20.70 15.43
CA LYS A 32 -10.49 20.19 16.35
C LYS A 32 -11.82 20.90 16.12
N PHE A 33 -12.85 20.18 15.70
CA PHE A 33 -14.21 20.69 15.57
C PHE A 33 -15.04 20.47 16.85
N THR A 34 -15.96 21.39 17.13
CA THR A 34 -16.98 21.28 18.19
C THR A 34 -18.41 21.24 17.63
N SER A 35 -18.57 21.41 16.32
CA SER A 35 -19.81 21.20 15.56
C SER A 35 -19.48 20.58 14.20
N ASN A 36 -20.50 20.23 13.41
CA ASN A 36 -20.28 20.01 11.99
C ASN A 36 -19.67 21.25 11.33
N GLY A 37 -18.83 21.02 10.32
CA GLY A 37 -18.07 22.07 9.67
C GLY A 37 -17.24 21.57 8.50
N SER A 38 -16.44 22.47 7.95
CA SER A 38 -15.51 22.14 6.89
C SER A 38 -14.29 23.04 6.89
N VAL A 39 -13.20 22.50 6.36
CA VAL A 39 -12.02 23.27 5.93
C VAL A 39 -11.94 23.14 4.42
N SER A 40 -12.03 24.25 3.70
CA SER A 40 -11.99 24.27 2.24
C SER A 40 -10.72 24.95 1.74
N VAL A 41 -10.13 24.44 0.66
CA VAL A 41 -8.93 25.02 0.03
C VAL A 41 -9.27 25.44 -1.39
N VAL A 42 -9.03 26.72 -1.70
CA VAL A 42 -9.28 27.29 -3.03
C VAL A 42 -8.01 27.18 -3.87
N LEU A 43 -8.12 26.55 -5.03
CA LEU A 43 -7.01 26.20 -5.92
C LEU A 43 -7.22 26.77 -7.31
N GLU A 44 -6.29 27.63 -7.73
CA GLU A 44 -6.13 27.92 -9.17
C GLU A 44 -5.44 26.74 -9.83
N THR A 45 -5.87 26.40 -11.04
CA THR A 45 -5.36 25.24 -11.78
C THR A 45 -4.89 25.64 -13.17
N THR A 46 -4.35 24.67 -13.91
CA THR A 46 -4.02 24.82 -15.33
C THR A 46 -5.24 24.93 -16.25
N GLU A 47 -6.44 24.62 -15.76
CA GLU A 47 -7.68 24.76 -16.53
C GLU A 47 -8.17 26.21 -16.49
N LYS A 48 -8.62 26.72 -17.64
CA LYS A 48 -9.21 28.07 -17.72
C LYS A 48 -10.50 28.13 -16.90
N GLY A 49 -10.78 29.29 -16.29
CA GLY A 49 -12.01 29.55 -15.54
C GLY A 49 -11.80 29.74 -14.05
N ALA A 50 -12.87 29.63 -13.27
CA ALA A 50 -12.87 29.82 -11.81
C ALA A 50 -11.96 28.79 -11.09
N PRO A 51 -11.40 29.11 -9.92
CA PRO A 51 -10.64 28.12 -9.16
C PRO A 51 -11.49 26.90 -8.79
N PHE A 52 -10.83 25.75 -8.60
CA PHE A 52 -11.44 24.60 -7.95
C PHE A 52 -11.44 24.81 -6.44
N ILE A 53 -12.41 24.20 -5.75
CA ILE A 53 -12.48 24.22 -4.29
C ILE A 53 -12.50 22.77 -3.80
N ILE A 54 -11.59 22.44 -2.88
CA ILE A 54 -11.56 21.13 -2.23
C ILE A 54 -12.08 21.32 -0.81
N HIS A 55 -13.17 20.65 -0.46
CA HIS A 55 -13.81 20.68 0.84
C HIS A 55 -13.45 19.44 1.66
N TYR A 56 -12.86 19.65 2.83
CA TYR A 56 -12.66 18.63 3.85
C TYR A 56 -13.75 18.79 4.91
N VAL A 57 -14.79 17.95 4.80
CA VAL A 57 -16.04 18.08 5.59
C VAL A 57 -16.07 17.08 6.75
N THR A 58 -16.75 17.43 7.84
CA THR A 58 -16.91 16.54 9.01
C THR A 58 -17.94 15.43 8.76
N SER A 59 -17.73 14.61 7.74
CA SER A 59 -18.57 13.47 7.37
C SER A 59 -17.72 12.23 7.05
N THR A 60 -18.37 11.09 6.86
CA THR A 60 -17.72 9.83 6.43
C THR A 60 -17.79 9.62 4.91
N GLN A 61 -18.26 10.61 4.14
CA GLN A 61 -18.31 10.52 2.68
C GLN A 61 -16.90 10.32 2.12
N LEU A 62 -16.72 9.35 1.23
CA LEU A 62 -15.40 9.07 0.67
C LEU A 62 -14.90 10.21 -0.23
N ILE A 63 -15.65 10.50 -1.29
CA ILE A 63 -15.34 11.53 -2.28
C ILE A 63 -16.62 11.93 -3.03
N ALA A 64 -16.75 13.21 -3.38
CA ALA A 64 -17.75 13.69 -4.34
C ALA A 64 -17.15 14.79 -5.21
N PHE A 65 -17.75 14.99 -6.39
CA PHE A 65 -17.34 16.01 -7.34
C PHE A 65 -18.57 16.59 -8.04
N SER A 66 -18.73 17.92 -8.01
CA SER A 66 -19.80 18.64 -8.69
C SER A 66 -19.29 20.01 -9.16
N GLY A 67 -19.39 20.29 -10.46
CA GLY A 67 -18.88 21.53 -11.04
C GLY A 67 -17.37 21.71 -10.83
N ARG A 68 -16.98 22.60 -9.92
CA ARG A 68 -15.57 22.83 -9.52
C ARG A 68 -15.31 22.54 -8.03
N ASP A 69 -16.27 21.91 -7.37
CA ASP A 69 -16.22 21.57 -5.95
C ASP A 69 -15.94 20.07 -5.80
N ILE A 70 -14.90 19.75 -5.05
CA ILE A 70 -14.49 18.39 -4.71
C ILE A 70 -14.63 18.22 -3.21
N THR A 71 -15.31 17.18 -2.75
CA THR A 71 -15.57 16.98 -1.31
C THR A 71 -14.96 15.67 -0.84
N TYR A 72 -14.24 15.73 0.28
CA TYR A 72 -13.72 14.58 1.02
C TYR A 72 -14.22 14.64 2.46
N GLY A 73 -14.80 13.55 2.96
CA GLY A 73 -15.13 13.39 4.36
C GLY A 73 -13.88 13.07 5.17
N ILE A 74 -13.61 13.86 6.21
CA ILE A 74 -12.47 13.66 7.11
C ILE A 74 -12.88 13.14 8.50
N GLY A 75 -14.15 12.75 8.67
CA GLY A 75 -14.73 12.32 9.94
C GLY A 75 -14.99 13.46 10.91
N PRO A 76 -15.43 13.17 12.14
CA PRO A 76 -15.92 14.19 13.08
C PRO A 76 -14.86 15.20 13.56
N ARG A 77 -13.60 14.77 13.66
CA ARG A 77 -12.48 15.59 14.17
C ARG A 77 -12.77 16.29 15.51
N ALA A 78 -13.48 15.60 16.40
CA ALA A 78 -13.86 16.12 17.72
C ALA A 78 -12.69 16.22 18.73
N ALA A 79 -11.56 15.58 18.40
CA ALA A 79 -10.29 15.69 19.12
C ALA A 79 -9.20 16.26 18.20
N TRP A 80 -8.17 16.84 18.80
CA TRP A 80 -7.03 17.37 18.05
C TRP A 80 -6.39 16.28 17.19
N SER A 81 -6.19 16.60 15.92
CA SER A 81 -5.45 15.76 14.98
C SER A 81 -4.86 16.62 13.89
N THR A 82 -3.69 16.22 13.38
CA THR A 82 -3.07 16.85 12.22
C THR A 82 -3.68 16.27 10.94
N VAL A 83 -4.28 17.12 10.13
CA VAL A 83 -4.75 16.77 8.79
C VAL A 83 -3.65 17.12 7.81
N THR A 84 -3.25 16.18 6.94
CA THR A 84 -2.23 16.41 5.89
C THR A 84 -2.75 15.88 4.57
N ARG A 85 -2.80 16.74 3.55
CA ARG A 85 -3.42 16.45 2.24
C ARG A 85 -2.50 16.85 1.10
N ASP A 86 -2.37 15.95 0.12
CA ASP A 86 -1.75 16.27 -1.16
C ASP A 86 -2.83 16.84 -2.10
N LEU A 87 -2.77 18.16 -2.33
CA LEU A 87 -3.75 18.88 -3.12
C LEU A 87 -3.70 18.49 -4.61
N LEU A 88 -2.55 18.04 -5.12
CA LEU A 88 -2.44 17.55 -6.49
C LEU A 88 -3.21 16.23 -6.63
N THR A 89 -2.98 15.30 -5.70
CA THR A 89 -3.69 14.01 -5.69
C THR A 89 -5.19 14.21 -5.47
N ASP A 90 -5.57 15.01 -4.47
CA ASP A 90 -6.97 15.26 -4.13
C ASP A 90 -7.74 15.90 -5.32
N LEU A 91 -7.12 16.86 -6.01
CA LEU A 91 -7.66 17.49 -7.21
C LEU A 91 -7.85 16.48 -8.34
N ARG A 92 -6.81 15.71 -8.67
CA ARG A 92 -6.86 14.75 -9.79
C ARG A 92 -7.84 13.62 -9.54
N LYS A 93 -7.96 13.14 -8.29
CA LYS A 93 -8.93 12.10 -7.92
C LYS A 93 -10.36 12.62 -7.93
N GLY A 94 -10.58 13.88 -7.55
CA GLY A 94 -11.89 14.54 -7.67
C GLY A 94 -12.31 14.73 -9.13
N VAL A 95 -11.48 15.38 -9.94
CA VAL A 95 -11.76 15.61 -11.38
C VAL A 95 -11.88 14.29 -12.14
N GLY A 96 -11.08 13.28 -11.77
CA GLY A 96 -11.08 11.96 -12.38
C GLY A 96 -12.15 11.00 -11.86
N LEU A 97 -13.06 11.45 -10.98
CA LEU A 97 -14.03 10.58 -10.32
C LEU A 97 -14.86 9.77 -11.33
N SER A 98 -15.02 8.47 -11.04
CA SER A 98 -15.59 7.48 -11.93
C SER A 98 -16.25 6.36 -11.13
N ASN A 99 -17.36 5.82 -11.64
CA ASN A 99 -18.03 4.63 -11.07
C ASN A 99 -17.42 3.31 -11.60
N THR A 100 -16.31 3.38 -12.34
CA THR A 100 -15.58 2.21 -12.83
C THR A 100 -14.38 1.88 -11.92
N LYS A 101 -13.71 0.77 -12.19
CA LYS A 101 -12.46 0.39 -11.49
C LYS A 101 -11.28 1.33 -11.76
N ALA A 102 -11.39 2.22 -12.74
CA ALA A 102 -10.33 3.14 -13.14
C ALA A 102 -10.75 4.61 -12.97
N VAL A 103 -9.85 5.40 -12.40
CA VAL A 103 -9.96 6.86 -12.34
C VAL A 103 -9.72 7.42 -13.74
N LYS A 104 -10.54 8.40 -14.18
CA LYS A 104 -10.36 9.05 -15.48
C LYS A 104 -9.05 9.84 -15.48
N ALA A 105 -8.25 9.65 -16.51
CA ALA A 105 -7.00 10.40 -16.66
C ALA A 105 -7.29 11.89 -16.85
N THR A 106 -6.50 12.74 -16.19
CA THR A 106 -6.58 14.19 -16.33
C THR A 106 -5.16 14.79 -16.32
N LYS A 107 -4.98 15.88 -17.07
CA LYS A 107 -3.75 16.66 -17.11
C LYS A 107 -3.80 17.88 -16.18
N VAL A 108 -4.89 18.07 -15.43
CA VAL A 108 -5.05 19.18 -14.50
C VAL A 108 -3.93 19.18 -13.45
N MET A 109 -3.37 20.36 -13.19
CA MET A 109 -2.38 20.63 -12.16
C MET A 109 -2.81 21.85 -11.34
N PRO A 110 -2.59 21.85 -10.01
CA PRO A 110 -2.72 23.07 -9.23
C PRO A 110 -1.59 24.03 -9.61
N ARG A 111 -1.90 25.33 -9.65
CA ARG A 111 -0.95 26.42 -9.91
C ARG A 111 -0.73 27.28 -8.67
N ARG A 112 -1.78 27.51 -7.89
CA ARG A 112 -1.72 28.36 -6.69
C ARG A 112 -2.74 27.93 -5.66
N VAL A 113 -2.29 27.73 -4.43
CA VAL A 113 -3.11 27.60 -3.23
C VAL A 113 -3.49 29.01 -2.80
N VAL A 114 -4.72 29.43 -3.13
CA VAL A 114 -5.14 30.83 -2.99
C VAL A 114 -5.40 31.17 -1.52
N ARG A 115 -6.32 30.43 -0.90
CA ARG A 115 -6.77 30.65 0.48
C ARG A 115 -7.37 29.38 1.07
N LEU A 116 -7.42 29.34 2.39
CA LEU A 116 -8.14 28.34 3.18
C LEU A 116 -9.39 29.01 3.79
N ILE A 117 -10.51 28.29 3.84
CA ILE A 117 -11.80 28.77 4.34
C ILE A 117 -12.30 27.78 5.38
N VAL A 118 -12.64 28.25 6.57
CA VAL A 118 -13.19 27.44 7.67
C VAL A 118 -14.66 27.78 7.89
N ARG A 119 -15.50 26.75 8.03
CA ARG A 119 -16.91 26.84 8.41
C ARG A 119 -17.21 25.91 9.57
N GLY A 120 -18.19 26.27 10.39
CA GLY A 120 -18.53 25.56 11.63
C GLY A 120 -17.78 26.12 12.84
N ARG A 121 -17.83 25.41 13.97
CA ARG A 121 -17.21 25.82 15.24
C ARG A 121 -16.08 24.87 15.62
N GLY A 122 -14.96 25.40 16.08
CA GLY A 122 -13.79 24.61 16.41
C GLY A 122 -12.53 25.44 16.69
N ALA A 123 -11.38 24.80 16.56
CA ALA A 123 -10.06 25.41 16.62
C ALA A 123 -9.18 24.82 15.50
N ILE A 124 -8.31 25.67 14.96
CA ILE A 124 -7.31 25.31 13.95
C ILE A 124 -5.96 25.92 14.37
N ASP A 125 -4.87 25.19 14.16
CA ASP A 125 -3.51 25.68 14.39
C ASP A 125 -2.53 25.12 13.35
N ASN A 126 -1.29 25.63 13.35
CA ASN A 126 -0.19 25.10 12.53
C ASN A 126 -0.52 24.89 11.04
N VAL A 127 -1.22 25.85 10.43
CA VAL A 127 -1.51 25.82 8.99
C VAL A 127 -0.20 25.98 8.21
N THR A 128 0.17 24.95 7.47
CA THR A 128 1.45 24.88 6.72
C THR A 128 1.22 24.36 5.30
N ILE A 129 2.12 24.74 4.40
CA ILE A 129 2.22 24.16 3.06
C ILE A 129 3.67 23.71 2.85
N ALA A 130 3.86 22.49 2.38
CA ALA A 130 5.16 21.88 2.15
C ALA A 130 5.24 21.19 0.79
N THR A 131 6.46 20.97 0.30
CA THR A 131 6.70 20.24 -0.95
C THR A 131 6.31 18.76 -0.81
N THR A 132 6.61 18.16 0.34
CA THR A 132 6.37 16.73 0.63
C THR A 132 6.07 16.52 2.12
N ALA A 133 5.29 15.50 2.47
CA ALA A 133 5.08 15.05 3.85
C ALA A 133 5.16 13.51 3.96
N HIS A 134 6.30 12.94 3.54
CA HIS A 134 6.47 11.49 3.43
C HIS A 134 6.26 10.75 4.76
N THR A 135 6.80 11.29 5.85
CA THR A 135 6.66 10.69 7.20
C THR A 135 5.19 10.65 7.66
N ALA A 136 4.40 11.68 7.34
CA ALA A 136 2.97 11.68 7.67
C ALA A 136 2.21 10.59 6.89
N ALA A 137 2.51 10.41 5.61
CA ALA A 137 1.94 9.33 4.81
C ALA A 137 2.36 7.93 5.32
N PHE A 138 3.63 7.79 5.71
CA PHE A 138 4.16 6.55 6.28
C PHE A 138 3.46 6.17 7.60
N PHE A 139 3.30 7.10 8.54
CA PHE A 139 2.59 6.80 9.79
C PHE A 139 1.09 6.61 9.58
N ALA A 140 0.46 7.33 8.65
CA ALA A 140 -0.93 7.07 8.30
C ALA A 140 -1.15 5.62 7.81
N ALA A 141 -0.22 5.07 7.03
CA ALA A 141 -0.25 3.67 6.62
C ALA A 141 0.02 2.71 7.80
N SER A 142 1.03 3.00 8.61
CA SER A 142 1.40 2.18 9.78
C SER A 142 0.26 2.09 10.81
N ASP A 143 -0.38 3.22 11.11
CA ASP A 143 -1.50 3.30 12.05
C ASP A 143 -2.78 2.67 11.50
N TRP A 144 -2.97 2.71 10.18
CA TRP A 144 -4.05 1.96 9.54
C TRP A 144 -3.83 0.46 9.69
N LEU A 145 -2.61 -0.03 9.45
CA LEU A 145 -2.27 -1.45 9.62
C LEU A 145 -2.48 -1.90 11.07
N LEU A 146 -2.01 -1.12 12.05
CA LEU A 146 -2.18 -1.43 13.47
C LEU A 146 -3.67 -1.57 13.86
N ARG A 147 -4.52 -0.65 13.41
CA ARG A 147 -5.95 -0.62 13.77
C ARG A 147 -6.82 -1.63 13.03
N ASN A 148 -6.37 -2.13 11.88
CA ASN A 148 -7.17 -3.00 11.01
C ASN A 148 -6.62 -4.44 10.92
N GLN A 149 -5.65 -4.79 11.76
CA GLN A 149 -5.22 -6.18 11.91
C GLN A 149 -6.27 -6.96 12.73
N ASP A 150 -6.70 -8.10 12.23
CA ASP A 150 -7.64 -8.97 12.93
C ASP A 150 -6.99 -9.81 14.03
N GLU A 151 -7.81 -10.60 14.73
CA GLU A 151 -7.38 -11.47 15.83
C GLU A 151 -6.40 -12.58 15.41
N ARG A 152 -6.40 -12.97 14.12
CA ARG A 152 -5.49 -13.99 13.56
C ARG A 152 -4.16 -13.38 13.10
N GLY A 153 -4.01 -12.06 13.25
CA GLY A 153 -2.86 -11.32 12.78
C GLY A 153 -2.92 -10.98 11.28
N GLY A 154 -4.04 -11.23 10.61
CA GLY A 154 -4.22 -10.98 9.20
C GLY A 154 -4.79 -9.59 8.90
N TRP A 155 -4.65 -9.16 7.64
CA TRP A 155 -5.43 -8.07 7.06
C TRP A 155 -6.39 -8.66 6.01
N PRO A 156 -7.66 -8.92 6.37
CA PRO A 156 -8.59 -9.62 5.49
C PRO A 156 -8.92 -8.79 4.25
N ILE A 157 -8.82 -9.40 3.07
CA ILE A 157 -9.17 -8.75 1.81
C ILE A 157 -10.66 -8.94 1.54
N MET A 158 -11.42 -7.88 1.73
CA MET A 158 -12.90 -7.90 1.77
C MET A 158 -13.57 -7.88 0.38
N VAL A 159 -12.92 -8.45 -0.63
CA VAL A 159 -13.48 -8.57 -1.99
C VAL A 159 -13.21 -9.95 -2.55
N THR A 160 -14.17 -10.48 -3.31
CA THR A 160 -13.98 -11.74 -4.03
C THR A 160 -12.90 -11.58 -5.09
N ARG A 161 -11.94 -12.52 -5.14
CA ARG A 161 -10.88 -12.55 -6.16
C ARG A 161 -10.98 -13.83 -7.00
N LYS A 162 -11.17 -13.67 -8.31
CA LYS A 162 -11.08 -14.75 -9.31
C LYS A 162 -9.75 -14.63 -10.05
N LEU A 163 -8.83 -15.56 -9.83
CA LEU A 163 -7.46 -15.50 -10.37
C LEU A 163 -7.36 -15.93 -11.84
N GLY A 164 -8.28 -16.78 -12.28
CA GLY A 164 -8.37 -17.33 -13.64
C GLY A 164 -9.21 -18.60 -13.65
N GLU A 165 -9.48 -19.13 -14.83
CA GLU A 165 -10.12 -20.44 -14.97
C GLU A 165 -9.26 -21.53 -14.32
N GLY A 166 -9.91 -22.52 -13.71
CA GLY A 166 -9.26 -23.61 -12.98
C GLY A 166 -8.95 -23.34 -11.50
N PHE A 167 -8.98 -22.08 -11.05
CA PHE A 167 -8.87 -21.73 -9.62
C PHE A 167 -10.23 -21.45 -9.00
N ARG A 168 -10.45 -21.93 -7.77
CA ARG A 168 -11.63 -21.54 -7.00
C ARG A 168 -11.61 -20.02 -6.71
N PRO A 169 -12.75 -19.32 -6.77
CA PRO A 169 -12.85 -17.95 -6.28
C PRO A 169 -12.43 -17.86 -4.81
N LEU A 170 -11.67 -16.82 -4.48
CA LEU A 170 -11.37 -16.48 -3.10
C LEU A 170 -12.48 -15.58 -2.58
N GLU A 171 -13.24 -16.06 -1.61
CA GLU A 171 -14.32 -15.30 -0.97
C GLU A 171 -13.78 -14.24 0.00
N PRO A 172 -14.50 -13.12 0.22
CA PRO A 172 -14.07 -12.04 1.10
C PRO A 172 -13.57 -12.53 2.45
N GLY A 173 -12.44 -11.97 2.91
CA GLY A 173 -11.76 -12.38 4.13
C GLY A 173 -10.45 -13.13 3.90
N TRP A 174 -10.17 -13.57 2.67
CA TRP A 174 -8.89 -14.20 2.33
C TRP A 174 -7.68 -13.31 2.66
N TYR A 175 -6.57 -13.93 3.09
CA TYR A 175 -5.29 -13.25 3.36
C TYR A 175 -4.33 -13.38 2.19
N SER A 176 -3.35 -12.50 2.12
CA SER A 176 -2.26 -12.56 1.14
C SER A 176 -0.91 -12.55 1.83
N ALA A 177 -0.02 -13.50 1.51
CA ALA A 177 1.35 -13.48 2.03
C ALA A 177 2.09 -12.19 1.67
N MET A 178 1.80 -11.61 0.50
CA MET A 178 2.34 -10.31 0.11
C MET A 178 1.82 -9.19 1.02
N ALA A 179 0.52 -9.17 1.33
CA ALA A 179 -0.05 -8.19 2.25
C ALA A 179 0.59 -8.31 3.64
N GLN A 180 0.71 -9.55 4.16
CA GLN A 180 1.34 -9.78 5.46
C GLN A 180 2.81 -9.32 5.48
N GLY A 181 3.61 -9.69 4.47
CA GLY A 181 5.03 -9.30 4.41
C GLY A 181 5.24 -7.80 4.27
N GLN A 182 4.48 -7.14 3.38
CA GLN A 182 4.54 -5.68 3.21
C GLN A 182 4.14 -4.94 4.49
N ALA A 183 3.12 -5.45 5.20
CA ALA A 183 2.70 -4.90 6.47
C ALA A 183 3.77 -5.09 7.55
N MET A 184 4.41 -6.27 7.65
CA MET A 184 5.56 -6.49 8.55
C MET A 184 6.68 -5.47 8.28
N SER A 185 7.11 -5.31 7.02
CA SER A 185 8.15 -4.35 6.63
C SER A 185 7.78 -2.91 7.01
N THR A 186 6.51 -2.53 6.90
CA THR A 186 6.03 -1.19 7.29
C THR A 186 6.05 -1.01 8.80
N LEU A 187 5.47 -1.96 9.55
CA LEU A 187 5.35 -1.93 11.01
C LEU A 187 6.72 -2.01 11.69
N VAL A 188 7.64 -2.82 11.19
CA VAL A 188 9.02 -2.90 11.68
C VAL A 188 9.72 -1.56 11.55
N ARG A 189 9.59 -0.87 10.41
CA ARG A 189 10.16 0.48 10.22
C ARG A 189 9.53 1.49 11.17
N ALA A 190 8.23 1.38 11.43
CA ALA A 190 7.53 2.26 12.37
C ALA A 190 8.06 2.06 13.80
N TYR A 191 8.15 0.79 14.23
CA TYR A 191 8.77 0.43 15.51
C TYR A 191 10.21 0.94 15.63
N LEU A 192 11.04 0.78 14.59
CA LEU A 192 12.44 1.20 14.65
C LEU A 192 12.57 2.72 14.84
N LEU A 193 11.66 3.51 14.27
CA LEU A 193 11.63 4.97 14.38
C LEU A 193 11.06 5.47 15.71
N THR A 194 10.00 4.85 16.22
CA THR A 194 9.27 5.35 17.41
C THR A 194 9.63 4.63 18.70
N LYS A 195 10.16 3.41 18.59
CA LYS A 195 10.29 2.42 19.68
C LYS A 195 8.95 2.06 20.35
N ASP A 196 7.83 2.38 19.71
CA ASP A 196 6.50 1.98 20.19
C ASP A 196 6.27 0.50 19.92
N GLN A 197 6.23 -0.27 21.01
CA GLN A 197 6.11 -1.72 20.99
C GLN A 197 4.80 -2.22 20.35
N THR A 198 3.76 -1.38 20.24
CA THR A 198 2.51 -1.75 19.58
C THR A 198 2.72 -2.15 18.11
N TYR A 199 3.60 -1.45 17.39
CA TYR A 199 3.94 -1.79 16.00
C TYR A 199 4.68 -3.13 15.90
N LEU A 200 5.67 -3.37 16.78
CA LEU A 200 6.40 -4.64 16.77
C LEU A 200 5.49 -5.82 17.14
N ASN A 201 4.62 -5.65 18.13
CA ASN A 201 3.64 -6.68 18.50
C ASN A 201 2.68 -6.99 17.35
N ALA A 202 2.23 -5.97 16.60
CA ALA A 202 1.41 -6.18 15.41
C ALA A 202 2.16 -6.93 14.30
N ALA A 203 3.43 -6.58 14.07
CA ALA A 203 4.28 -7.30 13.11
C ALA A 203 4.50 -8.77 13.52
N LEU A 204 4.74 -9.05 14.81
CA LEU A 204 4.85 -10.39 15.35
C LEU A 204 3.58 -11.22 15.14
N ARG A 205 2.39 -10.65 15.37
CA ARG A 205 1.12 -11.35 15.11
C ARG A 205 0.93 -11.66 13.62
N ALA A 206 1.50 -10.85 12.73
CA ALA A 206 1.33 -11.01 11.29
C ALA A 206 1.90 -12.31 10.70
N THR A 207 2.70 -13.05 11.47
CA THR A 207 3.18 -14.40 11.10
C THR A 207 2.09 -15.47 11.23
N GLY A 208 0.99 -15.18 11.91
CA GLY A 208 -0.14 -16.09 12.14
C GLY A 208 -0.59 -16.84 10.88
N PRO A 209 -0.98 -16.13 9.80
CA PRO A 209 -1.46 -16.76 8.57
C PRO A 209 -0.46 -17.68 7.86
N TYR A 210 0.85 -17.48 8.05
CA TYR A 210 1.90 -18.30 7.40
C TYR A 210 1.93 -19.75 7.90
N LYS A 211 1.37 -20.01 9.09
CA LYS A 211 1.39 -21.32 9.73
C LYS A 211 0.29 -22.24 9.22
N LEU A 212 -0.78 -21.66 8.69
CA LEU A 212 -1.99 -22.36 8.28
C LEU A 212 -2.04 -22.58 6.75
N PRO A 213 -2.51 -23.74 6.28
CA PRO A 213 -2.81 -23.96 4.86
C PRO A 213 -3.82 -22.96 4.30
N SER A 214 -3.78 -22.70 3.00
CA SER A 214 -4.79 -21.89 2.29
C SER A 214 -6.23 -22.27 2.62
N GLU A 215 -6.54 -23.58 2.66
CA GLU A 215 -7.89 -24.09 2.96
C GLU A 215 -8.33 -23.89 4.42
N GLN A 216 -7.39 -23.62 5.32
CA GLN A 216 -7.64 -23.34 6.74
C GLN A 216 -7.53 -21.84 7.04
N HIS A 217 -7.83 -21.00 6.05
CA HIS A 217 -7.78 -19.54 6.16
C HIS A 217 -6.37 -19.01 6.50
N GLY A 218 -5.35 -19.69 5.98
CA GLY A 218 -3.96 -19.24 6.02
C GLY A 218 -3.44 -18.85 4.64
N VAL A 219 -2.11 -18.75 4.54
CA VAL A 219 -1.43 -18.42 3.28
C VAL A 219 -0.41 -19.47 2.86
N LYS A 220 -0.32 -20.62 3.56
CA LYS A 220 0.67 -21.66 3.25
C LYS A 220 0.16 -22.60 2.16
N ALA A 221 0.97 -22.81 1.14
CA ALA A 221 0.88 -23.92 0.20
C ALA A 221 2.12 -24.82 0.35
N VAL A 222 2.07 -26.03 -0.24
CA VAL A 222 3.21 -26.94 -0.30
C VAL A 222 3.36 -27.43 -1.74
N PHE A 223 4.46 -27.07 -2.39
CA PHE A 223 4.77 -27.52 -3.74
C PHE A 223 5.27 -28.97 -3.69
N MET A 224 4.56 -29.87 -4.40
CA MET A 224 4.89 -31.28 -4.55
C MET A 224 5.21 -32.00 -3.23
N ASN A 225 4.45 -31.72 -2.17
CA ASN A 225 4.63 -32.29 -0.82
C ASN A 225 6.02 -32.06 -0.21
N LYS A 226 6.80 -31.08 -0.71
CA LYS A 226 8.19 -30.88 -0.30
C LYS A 226 8.51 -29.44 0.11
N TYR A 227 8.11 -28.45 -0.69
CA TYR A 227 8.56 -27.08 -0.49
C TYR A 227 7.42 -26.20 0.02
N ASP A 228 7.60 -25.62 1.21
CA ASP A 228 6.65 -24.66 1.77
C ASP A 228 6.64 -23.38 0.91
N TRP A 229 5.45 -22.84 0.65
CA TRP A 229 5.26 -21.63 -0.11
C TRP A 229 4.24 -20.72 0.57
N TYR A 230 4.44 -19.41 0.47
CA TYR A 230 3.54 -18.40 1.04
C TYR A 230 2.82 -17.68 -0.10
N GLU A 231 1.53 -17.95 -0.24
CA GLU A 231 0.70 -17.59 -1.38
C GLU A 231 0.33 -16.10 -1.38
N GLU A 232 0.61 -15.41 -2.49
CA GLU A 232 0.02 -14.09 -2.77
C GLU A 232 -1.51 -14.20 -2.85
N TYR A 233 -1.99 -15.27 -3.48
CA TYR A 233 -3.39 -15.65 -3.59
C TYR A 233 -3.54 -17.09 -3.06
N PRO A 234 -4.13 -17.32 -1.87
CA PRO A 234 -4.24 -18.65 -1.27
C PRO A 234 -5.32 -19.49 -1.96
N THR A 235 -5.14 -19.77 -3.25
CA THR A 235 -6.08 -20.53 -4.08
C THR A 235 -5.98 -22.03 -3.84
N THR A 236 -7.03 -22.75 -4.24
CA THR A 236 -7.02 -24.20 -4.43
C THR A 236 -7.27 -24.50 -5.91
N PRO A 237 -6.36 -25.17 -6.63
CA PRO A 237 -5.00 -25.55 -6.19
C PRO A 237 -4.10 -24.32 -5.95
N GLY A 238 -2.92 -24.53 -5.33
CA GLY A 238 -1.94 -23.46 -5.07
C GLY A 238 -1.49 -22.77 -6.37
N SER A 239 -1.31 -21.45 -6.33
CA SER A 239 -0.98 -20.64 -7.51
C SER A 239 0.52 -20.41 -7.69
N PHE A 240 1.26 -20.34 -6.56
CA PHE A 240 2.70 -20.14 -6.52
C PHE A 240 3.15 -18.87 -7.28
N VAL A 241 2.55 -17.72 -6.99
CA VAL A 241 3.00 -16.43 -7.55
C VAL A 241 4.36 -16.04 -6.97
N LEU A 242 5.35 -15.77 -7.83
CA LEU A 242 6.73 -15.53 -7.41
C LEU A 242 6.93 -14.22 -6.64
N ASN A 243 6.44 -13.11 -7.20
CA ASN A 243 6.72 -11.79 -6.63
C ASN A 243 6.13 -11.61 -5.22
N GLY A 244 4.88 -12.02 -4.99
CA GLY A 244 4.25 -11.93 -3.68
C GLY A 244 4.91 -12.84 -2.64
N PHE A 245 5.39 -14.02 -3.06
CA PHE A 245 6.18 -14.90 -2.18
C PHE A 245 7.47 -14.22 -1.74
N ILE A 246 8.25 -13.63 -2.65
CA ILE A 246 9.50 -12.96 -2.25
C ILE A 246 9.23 -11.77 -1.32
N TYR A 247 8.18 -10.97 -1.58
CA TYR A 247 7.80 -9.90 -0.64
C TYR A 247 7.42 -10.41 0.74
N SER A 248 6.79 -11.59 0.82
CA SER A 248 6.50 -12.24 2.09
C SER A 248 7.78 -12.59 2.87
N LEU A 249 8.83 -13.08 2.18
CA LEU A 249 10.13 -13.39 2.78
C LEU A 249 10.85 -12.15 3.28
N LEU A 250 10.80 -11.04 2.53
CA LEU A 250 11.42 -9.77 2.94
C LEU A 250 10.78 -9.23 4.23
N GLY A 251 9.46 -9.34 4.38
CA GLY A 251 8.77 -8.96 5.62
C GLY A 251 9.16 -9.85 6.81
N LEU A 252 9.28 -11.17 6.59
CA LEU A 252 9.74 -12.11 7.62
C LEU A 252 11.20 -11.83 8.04
N HIS A 253 12.07 -11.49 7.08
CA HIS A 253 13.45 -11.10 7.35
C HIS A 253 13.53 -9.82 8.18
N ASP A 254 12.82 -8.75 7.76
CA ASP A 254 12.77 -7.48 8.51
C ASP A 254 12.35 -7.72 9.97
N LEU A 255 11.34 -8.56 10.18
CA LEU A 255 10.84 -8.89 11.51
C LEU A 255 11.83 -9.75 12.32
N ALA A 256 12.44 -10.77 11.71
CA ALA A 256 13.41 -11.64 12.38
C ALA A 256 14.63 -10.85 12.89
N GLU A 257 15.18 -9.97 12.04
CA GLU A 257 16.34 -9.13 12.38
C GLU A 257 16.01 -8.10 13.47
N THR A 258 14.76 -7.64 13.53
CA THR A 258 14.37 -6.58 14.48
C THR A 258 13.89 -7.11 15.83
N ALA A 259 13.20 -8.25 15.86
CA ALA A 259 12.58 -8.79 17.07
C ALA A 259 13.57 -9.48 18.02
N GLY A 260 14.80 -9.71 17.58
CA GLY A 260 15.83 -10.44 18.33
C GLY A 260 15.56 -11.94 18.43
N GLU A 261 16.50 -12.69 19.00
CA GLU A 261 16.51 -14.17 18.92
C GLU A 261 15.25 -14.84 19.49
N LYS A 262 14.71 -14.32 20.59
CA LYS A 262 13.57 -14.95 21.28
C LYS A 262 12.24 -14.69 20.57
N LEU A 263 11.93 -13.42 20.27
CA LEU A 263 10.65 -13.05 19.66
C LEU A 263 10.65 -13.29 18.14
N GLY A 264 11.80 -13.10 17.48
CA GLY A 264 11.99 -13.29 16.04
C GLY A 264 12.19 -14.74 15.60
N ARG A 265 12.24 -15.70 16.53
CA ARG A 265 12.47 -17.12 16.21
C ARG A 265 11.48 -17.67 15.18
N GLU A 266 10.20 -17.31 15.30
CA GLU A 266 9.16 -17.81 14.39
C GLU A 266 9.32 -17.22 12.98
N SER A 267 9.51 -15.91 12.85
CA SER A 267 9.72 -15.27 11.55
C SER A 267 11.03 -15.73 10.90
N GLY A 268 12.09 -15.96 11.69
CA GLY A 268 13.35 -16.52 11.20
C GLY A 268 13.19 -17.94 10.64
N LEU A 269 12.43 -18.82 11.31
CA LEU A 269 12.15 -20.17 10.83
C LEU A 269 11.31 -20.18 9.55
N LEU A 270 10.30 -19.32 9.47
CA LEU A 270 9.50 -19.16 8.25
C LEU A 270 10.37 -18.63 7.10
N PHE A 271 11.18 -17.60 7.36
CA PHE A 271 12.11 -17.05 6.38
C PHE A 271 13.07 -18.12 5.85
N SER A 272 13.70 -18.90 6.73
CA SER A 272 14.68 -19.91 6.31
C SER A 272 14.05 -21.01 5.45
N ARG A 273 12.86 -21.50 5.82
CA ARG A 273 12.12 -22.51 5.04
C ARG A 273 11.69 -21.95 3.68
N GLY A 274 11.18 -20.72 3.66
CA GLY A 274 10.79 -20.06 2.42
C GLY A 274 11.97 -19.79 1.49
N MET A 275 13.14 -19.43 2.03
CA MET A 275 14.37 -19.26 1.25
C MET A 275 14.88 -20.57 0.65
N GLU A 276 14.76 -21.69 1.36
CA GLU A 276 15.06 -23.02 0.83
C GLU A 276 14.16 -23.34 -0.38
N SER A 277 12.85 -23.16 -0.23
CA SER A 277 11.87 -23.34 -1.31
C SER A 277 12.15 -22.43 -2.50
N LEU A 278 12.44 -21.14 -2.25
CA LEU A 278 12.74 -20.18 -3.32
C LEU A 278 13.94 -20.66 -4.15
N LYS A 279 15.04 -21.03 -3.50
CA LYS A 279 16.26 -21.50 -4.20
C LYS A 279 15.98 -22.74 -5.05
N ALA A 280 15.19 -23.67 -4.54
CA ALA A 280 14.83 -24.89 -5.27
C ALA A 280 13.88 -24.64 -6.45
N MET A 281 12.93 -23.72 -6.30
CA MET A 281 11.85 -23.50 -7.27
C MET A 281 12.15 -22.40 -8.28
N LEU A 282 13.14 -21.53 -8.04
CA LEU A 282 13.46 -20.39 -8.91
C LEU A 282 13.66 -20.75 -10.39
N PRO A 283 14.32 -21.87 -10.75
CA PRO A 283 14.46 -22.28 -12.15
C PRO A 283 13.13 -22.53 -12.87
N LEU A 284 12.06 -22.92 -12.16
CA LEU A 284 10.74 -23.17 -12.74
C LEU A 284 10.08 -21.92 -13.30
N TYR A 285 10.56 -20.73 -12.89
CA TYR A 285 10.06 -19.44 -13.37
C TYR A 285 10.90 -18.87 -14.52
N ASP A 286 11.99 -19.51 -14.93
CA ASP A 286 12.86 -19.02 -16.00
C ASP A 286 12.48 -19.65 -17.34
N THR A 287 12.07 -18.83 -18.33
CA THR A 287 11.71 -19.33 -19.66
C THR A 287 12.89 -19.42 -20.62
N GLY A 288 14.08 -19.01 -20.19
CA GLY A 288 15.24 -18.82 -21.06
C GLY A 288 15.25 -17.49 -21.83
N SER A 289 14.19 -16.68 -21.75
CA SER A 289 14.15 -15.33 -22.36
C SER A 289 13.24 -14.35 -21.62
N GLY A 290 12.86 -14.66 -20.39
CA GLY A 290 11.96 -13.91 -19.53
C GLY A 290 11.66 -14.70 -18.27
N SER A 291 10.63 -14.30 -17.52
CA SER A 291 10.15 -15.06 -16.37
C SER A 291 8.65 -15.35 -16.44
N ILE A 292 8.22 -16.42 -15.79
CA ILE A 292 6.80 -16.74 -15.57
C ILE A 292 6.32 -16.02 -14.30
N TYR A 293 5.06 -15.60 -14.26
CA TYR A 293 4.46 -14.93 -13.11
C TYR A 293 4.12 -15.91 -11.98
N ASP A 294 3.57 -17.07 -12.35
CA ASP A 294 3.05 -18.10 -11.45
C ASP A 294 3.19 -19.50 -12.06
N LEU A 295 3.00 -20.56 -11.26
CA LEU A 295 3.13 -21.94 -11.73
C LEU A 295 1.80 -22.55 -12.20
N ARG A 296 0.81 -21.73 -12.62
CA ARG A 296 -0.50 -22.24 -13.05
C ARG A 296 -0.42 -23.24 -14.21
N HIS A 297 0.59 -23.09 -15.06
CA HIS A 297 0.81 -23.96 -16.20
C HIS A 297 1.12 -25.39 -15.77
N TYR A 298 1.89 -25.55 -14.69
CA TYR A 298 2.16 -26.84 -14.08
C TYR A 298 0.95 -27.34 -13.27
N MET A 299 0.32 -26.48 -12.47
CA MET A 299 -0.76 -26.86 -11.57
C MET A 299 -2.09 -27.19 -12.27
N LEU A 300 -2.35 -26.58 -13.42
CA LEU A 300 -3.61 -26.71 -14.17
C LEU A 300 -3.43 -27.36 -15.56
N GLY A 301 -2.19 -27.65 -15.99
CA GLY A 301 -1.92 -28.17 -17.34
C GLY A 301 -2.25 -27.16 -18.45
N THR A 302 -2.07 -25.87 -18.18
CA THR A 302 -2.38 -24.77 -19.13
C THR A 302 -1.11 -24.09 -19.65
N ALA A 303 -1.24 -23.10 -20.53
CA ALA A 303 -0.11 -22.32 -21.01
C ALA A 303 0.54 -21.48 -19.87
N PRO A 304 1.87 -21.24 -19.90
CA PRO A 304 2.56 -20.34 -18.97
C PRO A 304 1.95 -18.94 -18.91
N ASN A 305 1.65 -18.48 -17.70
CA ASN A 305 1.30 -17.07 -17.46
C ASN A 305 2.59 -16.24 -17.42
N LEU A 306 3.02 -15.72 -18.57
CA LEU A 306 4.26 -14.96 -18.69
C LEU A 306 4.19 -13.66 -17.87
N ALA A 307 5.25 -13.38 -17.11
CA ALA A 307 5.38 -12.10 -16.44
C ALA A 307 5.64 -11.00 -17.49
N ARG A 308 4.76 -10.01 -17.56
CA ARG A 308 5.03 -8.76 -18.29
C ARG A 308 6.31 -8.09 -17.77
N TRP A 309 6.94 -7.26 -18.60
CA TRP A 309 8.30 -6.76 -18.36
C TRP A 309 8.48 -6.02 -17.02
N ASP A 310 7.48 -5.27 -16.55
CA ASP A 310 7.51 -4.62 -15.24
C ASP A 310 7.53 -5.64 -14.08
N TYR A 311 6.80 -6.76 -14.19
CA TYR A 311 6.94 -7.87 -13.24
C TYR A 311 8.29 -8.57 -13.37
N HIS A 312 8.80 -8.75 -14.59
CA HIS A 312 10.15 -9.31 -14.77
C HIS A 312 11.21 -8.43 -14.08
N THR A 313 11.14 -7.10 -14.24
CA THR A 313 12.01 -6.18 -13.51
C THR A 313 11.77 -6.20 -12.00
N THR A 314 10.53 -6.43 -11.56
CA THR A 314 10.21 -6.62 -10.13
C THR A 314 10.92 -7.85 -9.59
N HIS A 315 10.85 -8.99 -10.28
CA HIS A 315 11.56 -10.19 -9.85
C HIS A 315 13.07 -9.96 -9.81
N ILE A 316 13.66 -9.27 -10.80
CA ILE A 316 15.09 -8.90 -10.79
C ILE A 316 15.42 -8.07 -9.55
N ASN A 317 14.65 -7.01 -9.25
CA ASN A 317 14.89 -6.14 -8.09
C ASN A 317 14.80 -6.92 -6.77
N GLN A 318 13.82 -7.80 -6.65
CA GLN A 318 13.62 -8.65 -5.48
C GLN A 318 14.80 -9.61 -5.28
N LEU A 319 15.24 -10.31 -6.33
CA LEU A 319 16.38 -11.22 -6.25
C LEU A 319 17.70 -10.46 -6.01
N GLN A 320 17.83 -9.25 -6.52
CA GLN A 320 18.97 -8.38 -6.21
C GLN A 320 19.03 -8.01 -4.72
N LEU A 321 17.88 -7.71 -4.11
CA LEU A 321 17.80 -7.45 -2.69
C LEU A 321 18.09 -8.71 -1.86
N LEU A 322 17.55 -9.87 -2.25
CA LEU A 322 17.88 -11.13 -1.59
C LEU A 322 19.37 -11.47 -1.70
N ALA A 323 20.01 -11.19 -2.84
CA ALA A 323 21.45 -11.39 -3.03
C ALA A 323 22.33 -10.51 -2.13
N SER A 324 21.80 -9.43 -1.54
CA SER A 324 22.55 -8.61 -0.56
C SER A 324 22.43 -9.11 0.88
N ILE A 325 21.49 -10.03 1.16
CA ILE A 325 21.28 -10.62 2.50
C ILE A 325 21.59 -12.13 2.54
N ASP A 326 21.64 -12.80 1.39
CA ASP A 326 21.97 -14.22 1.24
C ASP A 326 23.00 -14.42 0.11
N ASN A 327 24.15 -14.99 0.45
CA ASN A 327 25.29 -15.17 -0.46
C ASN A 327 25.16 -16.37 -1.43
N ALA A 328 24.00 -17.04 -1.49
CA ALA A 328 23.81 -18.16 -2.40
C ALA A 328 24.04 -17.74 -3.88
N PRO A 329 24.92 -18.44 -4.63
CA PRO A 329 25.26 -18.07 -6.02
C PRO A 329 24.05 -17.96 -6.96
N ILE A 330 23.03 -18.79 -6.71
CA ILE A 330 21.81 -18.84 -7.53
C ILE A 330 21.16 -17.47 -7.72
N PHE A 331 21.14 -16.60 -6.70
CA PHE A 331 20.53 -15.27 -6.83
C PHE A 331 21.32 -14.39 -7.79
N ARG A 332 22.65 -14.36 -7.64
CA ARG A 332 23.52 -13.56 -8.51
C ARG A 332 23.50 -14.05 -9.96
N ASP A 333 23.48 -15.37 -10.15
CA ASP A 333 23.46 -15.99 -11.47
C ASP A 333 22.13 -15.75 -12.20
N VAL A 334 21.00 -15.93 -11.49
CA VAL A 334 19.67 -15.66 -12.03
C VAL A 334 19.50 -14.17 -12.33
N VAL A 335 19.89 -13.27 -11.43
CA VAL A 335 19.83 -11.81 -11.66
C VAL A 335 20.64 -11.43 -12.90
N LYS A 336 21.86 -11.92 -13.04
CA LYS A 336 22.72 -11.63 -14.20
C LYS A 336 22.05 -12.08 -15.49
N ARG A 337 21.50 -13.30 -15.50
CA ARG A 337 20.82 -13.88 -16.66
C ARG A 337 19.54 -13.12 -17.00
N TRP A 338 18.67 -12.87 -16.02
CA TRP A 338 17.40 -12.16 -16.23
C TRP A 338 17.61 -10.70 -16.68
N LYS A 339 18.63 -10.00 -16.18
CA LYS A 339 19.02 -8.68 -16.71
C LYS A 339 19.40 -8.73 -18.19
N SER A 340 19.98 -9.83 -18.67
CA SER A 340 20.31 -9.96 -20.09
C SER A 340 19.05 -10.06 -20.97
N TYR A 341 17.96 -10.64 -20.45
CA TYR A 341 16.70 -10.79 -21.18
C TYR A 341 16.06 -9.45 -21.52
N LEU A 342 16.24 -8.43 -20.66
CA LEU A 342 15.81 -7.04 -20.92
C LEU A 342 16.45 -6.43 -22.18
N LYS A 343 17.56 -6.99 -22.66
CA LYS A 343 18.29 -6.56 -23.86
C LYS A 343 18.23 -7.60 -24.98
N GLY A 344 17.26 -8.51 -24.94
CA GLY A 344 17.09 -9.57 -25.93
C GLY A 344 18.05 -10.76 -25.77
N GLY A 345 18.80 -10.83 -24.66
CA GLY A 345 19.58 -12.01 -24.31
C GLY A 345 18.69 -13.24 -24.14
N ARG A 346 19.22 -14.43 -24.46
CA ARG A 346 18.52 -15.71 -24.35
C ARG A 346 19.45 -16.76 -23.76
N ALA A 347 18.90 -17.73 -23.06
CA ALA A 347 19.61 -18.96 -22.73
C ALA A 347 20.04 -19.67 -24.03
N LYS A 348 21.20 -20.33 -23.99
CA LYS A 348 21.68 -21.14 -25.12
C LYS A 348 20.72 -22.30 -25.36
N HIS A 349 20.41 -22.59 -26.62
CA HIS A 349 19.76 -23.83 -27.01
C HIS A 349 20.82 -24.93 -27.23
N ASN A 350 20.36 -26.18 -27.32
CA ASN A 350 21.19 -27.35 -27.62
C ASN A 350 21.70 -27.37 -29.06
#